data_AF-A0A4P6L323-F1
#
_entry.id   AF-A0A4P6L323-F1
#
_cell.length_a   1.000
_cell.length_b   1.000
_cell.length_c   1.000
_cell.angle_alpha   90.00
_cell.angle_beta   90.00
_cell.angle_gamma   90.00
#
_symmetry.space_group_name_H-M   'P 1'
#
loop_
_entity.id
_entity.type
_entity.pdbx_description
1 polymer ?
#
loop_
_entity_poly.entity_id
_entity_poly.type
_entity_poly.pdbx_seq_one_letter_code
_entity_poly.pdbx_strand_id
1 'polypeptide(L)'
;MLSLATTPQEALRPIQSLPHFDSVERNLIASVHYLCDERFGGTSFYRHRSTGFESMDAQRIAGYAPRLKQEVMRQGARSFTYIRGDTALFERTASVNAKFNRAIFYRSNLLHSGDIAVDAGLSVVPRGGRLTANTLATIGATG
;
A
#
# COMPACT_ATOMS: atom_id res chain seq x y z
N MET A 1 -3.72 15.18 0.21
CA MET A 1 -4.76 14.75 1.17
C MET A 1 -4.08 14.24 2.44
N LEU A 2 -4.59 14.58 3.63
CA LEU A 2 -4.10 14.00 4.89
C LEU A 2 -4.79 12.67 5.17
N SER A 3 -4.06 11.70 5.73
CA SER A 3 -4.57 10.39 6.09
C SER A 3 -4.03 9.98 7.46
N LEU A 4 -4.91 9.43 8.30
CA LEU A 4 -4.56 8.89 9.61
C LEU A 4 -4.98 7.42 9.65
N ALA A 5 -4.04 6.52 9.91
CA ALA A 5 -4.37 5.10 10.06
C ALA A 5 -4.95 4.85 11.45
N THR A 6 -6.24 4.51 11.51
CA THR A 6 -7.00 4.30 12.75
C THR A 6 -7.76 2.99 12.80
N THR A 7 -7.88 2.28 11.67
CA THR A 7 -8.67 1.04 11.60
C THR A 7 -7.96 -0.09 12.34
N PRO A 8 -8.57 -0.66 13.39
CA PRO A 8 -8.01 -1.82 14.08
C PRO A 8 -8.12 -3.08 13.20
N GLN A 9 -7.32 -4.10 13.51
CA GLN A 9 -7.17 -5.29 12.66
C GLN A 9 -8.50 -6.01 12.43
N GLU A 10 -9.32 -6.15 13.47
CA GLU A 10 -10.62 -6.79 13.46
C GLU A 10 -11.67 -6.07 12.60
N ALA A 11 -11.44 -4.80 12.27
CA ALA A 11 -12.32 -3.99 11.42
C ALA A 11 -11.78 -3.83 9.98
N LEU A 12 -10.66 -4.49 9.63
CA LEU A 12 -10.10 -4.40 8.30
C LEU A 12 -10.98 -5.06 7.26
N ARG A 13 -11.24 -4.33 6.18
CA ARG A 13 -11.81 -4.88 4.96
C ARG A 13 -10.73 -5.66 4.20
N PRO A 14 -11.10 -6.70 3.42
CA PRO A 14 -10.14 -7.48 2.63
C PRO A 14 -9.19 -6.63 1.79
N ILE A 15 -9.71 -5.57 1.16
CA ILE A 15 -8.92 -4.69 0.30
C ILE A 15 -7.83 -3.91 1.05
N GLN A 16 -7.98 -3.70 2.36
CA GLN A 16 -6.99 -3.02 3.19
C GLN A 16 -5.83 -3.96 3.60
N SER A 17 -5.97 -5.27 3.34
CA SER A 17 -4.97 -6.29 3.66
C SER A 17 -4.14 -6.74 2.45
N LEU A 18 -4.34 -6.10 1.29
CA LEU A 18 -3.68 -6.47 0.04
C LEU A 18 -2.91 -5.26 -0.52
N PRO A 19 -1.77 -5.48 -1.21
CA PRO A 19 -1.15 -4.44 -2.01
C PRO A 19 -2.11 -3.91 -3.08
N HIS A 20 -2.08 -2.59 -3.28
CA HIS A 20 -2.88 -1.89 -4.28
C HIS A 20 -1.97 -1.04 -5.17
N PHE A 21 -2.58 -0.43 -6.17
CA PHE A 21 -1.98 0.58 -7.04
C PHE A 21 -3.04 1.68 -7.22
N ASP A 22 -2.62 2.92 -7.40
CA ASP A 22 -3.56 4.05 -7.49
C ASP A 22 -4.06 4.27 -8.93
N SER A 23 -3.25 3.92 -9.92
CA SER A 23 -3.56 4.11 -11.34
C SER A 23 -2.76 3.17 -12.24
N VAL A 24 -3.19 3.00 -13.49
CA VAL A 24 -2.41 2.35 -14.56
C VAL A 24 -1.48 3.30 -15.30
N GLU A 25 -1.67 4.61 -15.11
CA GLU A 25 -0.95 5.63 -15.84
C GLU A 25 0.52 5.70 -15.41
N ARG A 26 1.43 5.55 -16.37
CA ARG A 26 2.89 5.47 -16.11
C ARG A 26 3.51 6.82 -15.71
N ASN A 27 2.83 7.91 -16.05
CA ASN A 27 3.24 9.28 -15.78
C ASN A 27 2.71 9.82 -14.45
N LEU A 28 1.86 9.07 -13.74
CA LEU A 28 1.35 9.47 -12.44
C LEU A 28 2.29 8.98 -11.31
N ILE A 29 2.70 9.91 -10.46
CA ILE A 29 3.57 9.69 -9.30
C ILE A 29 2.74 9.85 -8.03
N ALA A 30 2.84 8.86 -7.15
CA ALA A 30 2.31 8.93 -5.79
C ALA A 30 3.43 9.32 -4.82
N SER A 31 3.02 9.97 -3.74
CA SER A 31 3.92 10.29 -2.63
C SER A 31 3.25 10.08 -1.29
N VAL A 32 4.07 9.69 -0.32
CA VAL A 32 3.70 9.57 1.09
C VAL A 32 4.70 10.38 1.89
N HIS A 33 4.24 11.44 2.53
CA HIS A 33 5.01 12.25 3.47
C HIS A 33 4.62 11.85 4.89
N TYR A 34 5.57 11.27 5.62
CA TYR A 34 5.34 10.81 6.98
C TYR A 34 5.40 11.99 7.96
N LEU A 35 4.28 12.21 8.65
CA LEU A 35 4.14 13.19 9.73
C LEU A 35 4.01 12.48 11.09
N CYS A 36 4.63 11.31 11.19
CA CYS A 36 4.57 10.41 12.33
C CYS A 36 5.95 9.79 12.62
N ASP A 37 6.03 9.15 13.78
CA ASP A 37 7.21 8.45 14.27
C ASP A 37 7.51 7.16 13.48
N GLU A 38 8.78 6.74 13.43
CA GLU A 38 9.21 5.54 12.69
C GLU A 38 8.60 4.24 13.24
N ARG A 39 8.18 4.21 14.50
CA ARG A 39 7.52 3.03 15.11
C ARG A 39 6.23 2.63 14.41
N PHE A 40 5.61 3.52 13.63
CA PHE A 40 4.37 3.23 12.90
C PHE A 40 4.60 2.48 11.58
N GLY A 41 5.82 2.00 11.34
CA GLY A 41 6.18 1.16 10.21
C GLY A 41 6.61 1.98 9.01
N GLY A 42 5.96 1.88 7.85
CA GLY A 42 6.42 2.51 6.61
C GLY A 42 5.52 2.28 5.41
N THR A 43 6.12 2.22 4.23
CA THR A 43 5.46 1.79 2.98
C THR A 43 6.30 0.68 2.35
N SER A 44 5.62 -0.38 1.93
CA SER A 44 6.23 -1.53 1.28
C SER A 44 5.70 -1.71 -0.13
N PHE A 45 6.57 -2.22 -0.99
CA PHE A 45 6.31 -2.48 -2.40
C PHE A 45 6.37 -3.98 -2.65
N TYR A 46 5.58 -4.44 -3.62
CA TYR A 46 5.28 -5.85 -3.76
C TYR A 46 5.31 -6.33 -5.20
N ARG A 47 5.54 -7.63 -5.38
CA ARG A 47 5.31 -8.37 -6.60
C ARG A 47 4.27 -9.43 -6.35
N HIS A 48 3.25 -9.47 -7.20
CA HIS A 48 2.28 -10.55 -7.18
C HIS A 48 2.91 -11.84 -7.72
N ARG A 49 2.94 -12.90 -6.91
CA ARG A 49 3.74 -14.10 -7.19
C ARG A 49 3.24 -14.85 -8.42
N SER A 50 1.93 -15.01 -8.58
CA SER A 50 1.38 -15.85 -9.66
C SER A 50 1.42 -15.18 -11.03
N THR A 51 1.46 -13.84 -11.10
CA THR A 51 1.59 -13.10 -12.36
C THR A 51 2.99 -12.55 -12.60
N GLY A 52 3.84 -12.48 -11.57
CA GLY A 52 5.14 -11.82 -11.63
C GLY A 52 5.07 -10.29 -11.72
N PHE A 53 3.88 -9.69 -11.58
CA PHE A 53 3.72 -8.25 -11.76
C PHE A 53 4.05 -7.47 -10.48
N GLU A 54 4.91 -6.47 -10.60
CA GLU A 54 5.21 -5.46 -9.56
C GLU A 54 4.61 -4.08 -9.90
N SER A 55 4.18 -3.92 -11.15
CA SER A 55 3.54 -2.72 -11.67
C SER A 55 2.35 -3.07 -12.55
N MET A 56 1.35 -2.20 -12.58
CA MET A 56 0.15 -2.34 -13.40
C MET A 56 0.16 -1.38 -14.59
N ASP A 57 -0.49 -1.82 -15.66
CA ASP A 57 -0.89 -0.98 -16.78
C ASP A 57 -2.25 -1.50 -17.30
N ALA A 58 -2.80 -0.81 -18.30
CA ALA A 58 -4.12 -1.15 -18.84
C ALA A 58 -4.22 -2.60 -19.34
N GLN A 59 -3.12 -3.17 -19.85
CA GLN A 59 -3.09 -4.55 -20.35
C GLN A 59 -3.05 -5.56 -19.19
N ARG A 60 -2.26 -5.28 -18.15
CA ARG A 60 -2.06 -6.20 -17.01
C ARG A 60 -3.30 -6.35 -16.13
N ILE A 61 -4.12 -5.30 -15.99
CA ILE A 61 -5.30 -5.33 -15.11
C ILE A 61 -6.28 -6.45 -15.50
N ALA A 62 -6.53 -6.64 -16.79
CA ALA A 62 -7.53 -7.58 -17.29
C ALA A 62 -7.27 -9.02 -16.79
N GLY A 63 -6.00 -9.42 -16.73
CA GLY A 63 -5.59 -10.72 -16.19
C GLY A 63 -5.40 -10.73 -14.67
N TYR A 64 -4.99 -9.61 -14.09
CA TYR A 64 -4.66 -9.50 -12.67
C TYR A 64 -5.90 -9.59 -11.76
N ALA A 65 -6.92 -8.76 -12.00
CA ALA A 65 -8.02 -8.61 -11.06
C ALA A 65 -8.85 -9.89 -10.86
N PRO A 66 -9.23 -10.65 -11.91
CA PRO A 66 -9.94 -11.91 -11.74
C PRO A 66 -9.10 -12.97 -11.02
N ARG A 67 -7.79 -13.02 -11.30
CA ARG A 67 -6.86 -13.98 -10.69
C ARG A 67 -6.69 -13.71 -9.20
N LEU A 68 -6.41 -12.46 -8.82
CA LEU A 68 -6.30 -12.06 -7.42
C LEU A 68 -7.59 -12.40 -6.65
N LYS A 69 -8.76 -12.11 -7.24
CA LYS A 69 -10.05 -12.43 -6.63
C LYS A 69 -10.18 -13.94 -6.35
N GLN A 70 -9.85 -14.79 -7.32
CA GLN A 70 -9.88 -16.25 -7.13
C GLN A 70 -8.91 -16.71 -6.04
N GLU A 71 -7.69 -16.16 -6.01
CA GLU A 71 -6.68 -16.52 -5.03
C GLU A 71 -7.05 -16.11 -3.60
N VAL A 72 -7.58 -14.90 -3.43
CA VAL A 72 -8.10 -14.42 -2.14
C VAL A 72 -9.29 -15.27 -1.67
N MET A 73 -10.22 -15.61 -2.57
CA MET A 73 -11.34 -16.50 -2.23
C MET A 73 -10.87 -17.91 -1.81
N ARG A 74 -9.83 -18.45 -2.46
CA ARG A 74 -9.26 -19.77 -2.12
C ARG A 74 -8.54 -19.82 -0.78
N GLN A 75 -7.95 -18.71 -0.33
CA GLN A 75 -7.32 -18.64 1.00
C GLN A 75 -8.35 -18.69 2.14
N GLY A 76 -9.64 -18.52 1.84
CA GLY A 76 -10.71 -18.48 2.82
C GLY A 76 -10.74 -17.18 3.62
N ALA A 77 -11.74 -17.03 4.49
CA ALA A 77 -11.84 -15.92 5.44
C ALA A 77 -10.78 -16.08 6.55
N ARG A 78 -9.51 -15.80 6.23
CA ARG A 78 -8.48 -15.54 7.23
C ARG A 78 -8.71 -14.17 7.85
N SER A 79 -8.22 -13.98 9.08
CA SER A 79 -8.17 -12.66 9.68
C SER A 79 -7.44 -11.70 8.75
N PHE A 80 -8.13 -10.66 8.32
CA PHE A 80 -7.56 -9.57 7.56
C PHE A 80 -6.59 -8.82 8.46
N THR A 81 -5.35 -8.69 8.02
CA THR A 81 -4.30 -8.00 8.74
C THR A 81 -3.61 -7.03 7.80
N TYR A 82 -3.08 -5.93 8.32
CA TYR A 82 -2.20 -5.10 7.51
C TYR A 82 -1.05 -5.95 7.00
N ILE A 83 -0.89 -6.00 5.68
CA ILE A 83 0.17 -6.80 5.08
C ILE A 83 1.54 -6.33 5.58
N ARG A 84 2.32 -7.28 6.08
CA ARG A 84 3.69 -7.09 6.55
C ARG A 84 4.58 -8.20 5.99
N GLY A 85 5.70 -7.81 5.38
CA GLY A 85 6.62 -8.77 4.78
C GLY A 85 5.99 -9.55 3.64
N ASP A 86 6.51 -10.76 3.41
CA ASP A 86 6.02 -11.66 2.37
C ASP A 86 4.71 -12.35 2.77
N THR A 87 3.91 -12.68 1.77
CA THR A 87 2.75 -13.55 1.90
C THR A 87 2.78 -14.65 0.84
N ALA A 88 1.83 -15.57 0.90
CA ALA A 88 1.66 -16.58 -0.15
C ALA A 88 1.27 -15.99 -1.52
N LEU A 89 0.67 -14.78 -1.57
CA LEU A 89 0.26 -14.13 -2.83
C LEU A 89 1.27 -13.07 -3.29
N PHE A 90 1.98 -12.44 -2.36
CA PHE A 90 2.86 -11.31 -2.63
C PHE A 90 4.25 -11.51 -2.03
N GLU A 91 5.26 -11.15 -2.80
CA GLU A 91 6.64 -11.00 -2.34
C GLU A 91 6.89 -9.51 -2.09
N ARG A 92 7.49 -9.15 -0.95
CA ARG A 92 7.89 -7.77 -0.67
C ARG A 92 9.22 -7.50 -1.39
N THR A 93 9.19 -6.61 -2.36
CA THR A 93 10.36 -6.27 -3.18
C THR A 93 11.17 -5.12 -2.61
N ALA A 94 10.52 -4.21 -1.88
CA ALA A 94 11.18 -3.12 -1.17
C ALA A 94 10.33 -2.66 0.02
N SER A 95 10.98 -2.00 0.98
CA SER A 95 10.32 -1.34 2.10
C SER A 95 11.06 -0.06 2.45
N VAL A 96 10.31 0.99 2.78
CA VAL A 96 10.86 2.24 3.30
C VAL A 96 10.18 2.55 4.62
N ASN A 97 10.98 2.55 5.69
CA ASN A 97 10.51 2.93 7.02
C ASN A 97 10.05 4.40 7.01
N ALA A 98 8.94 4.64 7.72
CA ALA A 98 8.52 5.96 8.10
C ALA A 98 9.65 6.64 8.87
N LYS A 99 9.78 7.93 8.65
CA LYS A 99 10.64 8.81 9.43
C LYS A 99 9.96 10.17 9.42
N PHE A 100 9.82 10.81 10.58
CA PHE A 100 9.18 12.11 10.63
C PHE A 100 9.82 13.06 9.60
N ASN A 101 8.95 13.72 8.84
CA ASN A 101 9.29 14.65 7.77
C ASN A 101 10.00 14.04 6.54
N ARG A 102 10.02 12.70 6.39
CA ARG A 102 10.44 12.04 5.15
C ARG A 102 9.28 11.96 4.17
N ALA A 103 9.52 12.35 2.93
CA ALA A 103 8.63 12.05 1.81
C ALA A 103 9.26 10.99 0.91
N ILE A 104 8.45 10.01 0.49
CA ILE A 104 8.80 9.06 -0.57
C ILE A 104 7.97 9.35 -1.81
N PHE A 105 8.55 9.11 -2.98
CA PHE A 105 7.91 9.28 -4.28
C PHE A 105 8.09 8.00 -5.10
N TYR A 106 7.03 7.54 -5.74
CA TYR A 106 7.05 6.31 -6.51
C TYR A 106 5.98 6.35 -7.61
N ARG A 107 6.14 5.55 -8.67
CA ARG A 107 5.11 5.48 -9.70
C ARG A 107 3.82 4.93 -9.10
N SER A 108 2.70 5.61 -9.33
CA SER A 108 1.42 5.26 -8.73
C SER A 108 0.88 3.91 -9.20
N ASN A 109 1.48 3.35 -10.25
CA ASN A 109 1.15 2.04 -10.80
C ASN A 109 1.94 0.88 -10.18
N LEU A 110 2.83 1.12 -9.21
CA LEU A 110 3.48 0.07 -8.45
C LEU A 110 2.50 -0.57 -7.46
N LEU A 111 2.61 -1.89 -7.28
CA LEU A 111 1.93 -2.57 -6.18
C LEU A 111 2.59 -2.17 -4.85
N HIS A 112 1.81 -1.55 -3.98
CA HIS A 112 2.29 -1.03 -2.70
C HIS A 112 1.23 -1.13 -1.61
N SER A 113 1.67 -1.04 -0.36
CA SER A 113 0.79 -0.93 0.81
C SER A 113 1.49 -0.20 1.94
N GLY A 114 0.70 0.34 2.87
CA GLY A 114 1.23 0.76 4.16
C GLY A 114 1.77 -0.46 4.91
N ASP A 115 3.05 -0.44 5.27
CA ASP A 115 3.65 -1.42 6.17
C ASP A 115 3.35 -0.96 7.60
N ILE A 116 2.12 -1.18 8.07
CA ILE A 116 1.60 -0.57 9.30
C ILE A 116 1.89 -1.49 10.49
N ALA A 117 2.63 -0.96 11.46
CA ALA A 117 2.86 -1.58 12.75
C ALA A 117 1.66 -1.32 13.68
N VAL A 118 0.66 -2.21 13.66
CA VAL A 118 -0.55 -2.09 14.51
C VAL A 118 -0.27 -2.18 16.00
N ASP A 119 0.78 -2.92 16.36
CA ASP A 119 1.31 -3.09 17.71
C ASP A 119 1.86 -1.78 18.30
N ALA A 120 2.14 -0.78 17.46
CA ALA A 120 2.54 0.57 17.91
C ALA A 120 1.37 1.41 18.46
N GLY A 121 0.13 0.90 18.44
CA GLY A 121 -1.06 1.57 18.96
C GLY A 121 -1.57 2.67 18.04
N LEU A 122 -2.38 2.31 17.05
CA LEU A 122 -3.03 3.28 16.16
C LEU A 122 -3.94 4.22 16.96
N SER A 123 -3.81 5.52 16.72
CA SER A 123 -4.51 6.56 17.46
C SER A 123 -5.29 7.48 16.53
N VAL A 124 -6.47 7.89 16.96
CA VAL A 124 -7.27 8.95 16.31
C VAL A 124 -6.70 10.34 16.55
N VAL A 125 -5.74 10.51 17.46
CA VAL A 125 -5.06 11.78 17.74
C VAL A 125 -3.86 11.92 16.82
N PRO A 126 -3.82 12.91 15.89
CA PRO A 126 -2.79 12.97 14.85
C PRO A 126 -1.34 12.99 15.36
N ARG A 127 -1.06 13.72 16.45
CA ARG A 127 0.29 13.79 17.05
C ARG A 127 0.80 12.45 17.58
N GLY A 128 -0.12 11.57 17.98
CA GLY A 128 0.20 10.27 18.57
C GLY A 128 -0.09 9.10 17.64
N GLY A 129 -0.51 9.34 16.40
CA GLY A 129 -0.90 8.32 15.44
C GLY A 129 -0.05 8.33 14.17
N ARG A 130 -0.36 7.43 13.26
CA ARG A 130 0.29 7.32 11.95
C ARG A 130 -0.33 8.31 10.95
N LEU A 131 0.02 9.59 11.08
CA LEU A 131 -0.38 10.64 10.16
C LEU A 131 0.53 10.67 8.92
N THR A 132 -0.05 10.72 7.73
CA THR A 132 0.65 10.98 6.47
C THR A 132 -0.05 12.06 5.65
N ALA A 133 0.73 12.76 4.81
CA ALA A 133 0.20 13.54 3.70
C ALA A 133 0.49 12.80 2.39
N ASN A 134 -0.56 12.52 1.63
CA ASN A 134 -0.46 11.78 0.37
C ASN A 134 -0.79 12.72 -0.80
N THR A 135 0.02 12.66 -1.86
CA THR A 135 -0.16 13.49 -3.07
C THR A 135 0.03 12.63 -4.31
N LEU A 136 -0.82 12.84 -5.32
CA LEU A 136 -0.67 12.34 -6.68
C LEU A 136 -0.30 13.49 -7.60
N ALA A 137 0.69 13.29 -8.46
CA ALA A 137 1.15 14.30 -9.40
C ALA A 137 1.49 13.66 -10.75
N THR A 138 1.04 14.27 -11.84
CA THR A 138 1.38 13.85 -13.20
C THR A 138 2.72 14.47 -13.61
N ILE A 139 3.63 13.67 -14.16
CA ILE A 139 4.93 14.13 -14.69
C ILE A 139 4.96 13.98 -16.21
N GLY A 140 5.34 15.04 -16.91
CA GLY A 140 5.31 15.10 -18.38
C GLY A 140 4.10 15.86 -18.88
N ALA A 141 4.28 16.59 -19.99
CA ALA A 141 3.32 17.58 -20.45
C ALA A 141 1.98 16.95 -20.87
N THR A 142 0.89 17.58 -20.44
CA THR A 142 -0.29 17.73 -21.30
C THR A 142 0.13 18.66 -22.44
N GLY A 143 0.73 18.07 -23.48
CA GLY A 143 1.03 18.74 -24.75
C GLY A 143 0.11 18.20 -25.82
#